data_AF-A0AA38GRM8-F1
#
_entry.id   AF-A0AA38GRM8-F1
#
_cell.length_a   1.000
_cell.length_b   1.000
_cell.length_c   1.000
_cell.angle_alpha   90.00
_cell.angle_beta   90.00
_cell.angle_gamma   90.00
#
_symmetry.space_group_name_H-M   'P 1'
#
loop_
_entity.id
_entity.type
_entity.pdbx_description
1 polymer ?
#
loop_
_entity_poly.entity_id
_entity_poly.type
_entity_poly.pdbx_seq_one_letter_code
_entity_poly.pdbx_strand_id
1 'polypeptide(L)'
;RLFELLVLSGALAELSWSSILSSRDIYRQVFAGFDPVVVATFDNEKIESLMYIKNSVFHEGKLLGIVNNAKLVLEIVEEFGSLDTYMWSFVGYKPIVNRYRYPRQVPAKIPKAEVISKDLLKRGFR
;
A
#
# COMPACT_ATOMS: atom_id res chain seq x y z
N ARG A 1 -9.62 0.17 0.41
CA ARG A 1 -9.23 1.27 -0.52
C ARG A 1 -7.87 1.89 -0.17
N LEU A 2 -7.61 2.30 1.08
CA LEU A 2 -6.27 2.82 1.47
C LEU A 2 -5.16 1.76 1.35
N PHE A 3 -5.44 0.51 1.76
CA PHE A 3 -4.51 -0.60 1.59
C PHE A 3 -4.13 -0.87 0.13
N GLU A 4 -5.12 -0.87 -0.78
CA GLU A 4 -4.90 -0.95 -2.23
C GLU A 4 -3.93 0.15 -2.71
N LEU A 5 -4.14 1.40 -2.31
CA LEU A 5 -3.25 2.50 -2.69
C LEU A 5 -1.84 2.34 -2.12
N LEU A 6 -1.70 1.86 -0.89
CA LEU A 6 -0.41 1.58 -0.27
C LEU A 6 0.38 0.56 -1.10
N VAL A 7 -0.25 -0.57 -1.43
CA VAL A 7 0.37 -1.63 -2.22
C VAL A 7 0.76 -1.14 -3.62
N LEU A 8 -0.15 -0.43 -4.31
CA LEU A 8 0.13 0.12 -5.65
C LEU A 8 1.24 1.20 -5.60
N SER A 9 1.33 1.96 -4.52
CA SER A 9 2.39 2.95 -4.35
C SER A 9 3.78 2.30 -4.19
N GLY A 10 3.87 1.09 -3.64
CA GLY A 10 5.11 0.31 -3.63
C GLY A 10 5.56 -0.14 -5.02
N ALA A 11 4.63 -0.33 -5.96
CA ALA A 11 4.94 -0.67 -7.33
C ALA A 11 5.53 0.52 -8.13
N LEU A 12 5.35 1.77 -7.68
CA LEU A 12 5.94 2.96 -8.30
C LEU A 12 7.46 2.98 -8.29
N ALA A 13 8.11 2.16 -7.45
CA ALA A 13 9.55 2.01 -7.45
C ALA A 13 10.10 1.37 -8.76
N GLU A 14 9.26 0.60 -9.47
CA GLU A 14 9.66 -0.18 -10.65
C GLU A 14 8.86 0.18 -11.90
N LEU A 15 7.63 0.68 -11.74
CA LEU A 15 6.71 0.95 -12.84
C LEU A 15 6.23 2.40 -12.84
N SER A 16 5.87 2.89 -14.03
CA SER A 16 5.14 4.16 -14.17
C SER A 16 3.70 4.01 -13.68
N TRP A 17 3.12 5.10 -13.17
CA TRP A 17 1.74 5.09 -12.67
C TRP A 17 0.72 4.65 -13.73
N SER A 18 0.94 4.98 -15.01
CA SER A 18 0.09 4.53 -16.11
C SER A 18 0.06 3.00 -16.25
N SER A 19 1.22 2.34 -16.11
CA SER A 19 1.33 0.89 -16.19
C SER A 19 0.72 0.20 -14.97
N ILE A 20 0.83 0.82 -13.79
CA ILE A 20 0.18 0.33 -12.56
C ILE A 20 -1.34 0.41 -12.70
N LEU A 21 -1.85 1.52 -13.25
CA LEU A 21 -3.28 1.72 -13.48
C LEU A 21 -3.83 0.74 -14.52
N SER A 22 -3.13 0.48 -15.62
CA SER A 22 -3.58 -0.50 -16.62
C SER A 22 -3.66 -1.92 -16.06
N SER A 23 -2.77 -2.25 -15.12
CA SER A 23 -2.75 -3.56 -14.47
C SER A 23 -3.63 -3.63 -13.22
N ARG A 24 -4.26 -2.53 -12.78
CA ARG A 24 -4.98 -2.45 -11.50
C ARG A 24 -6.04 -3.54 -11.33
N ASP A 25 -6.78 -3.86 -12.38
CA ASP A 25 -7.83 -4.88 -12.31
C ASP A 25 -7.25 -6.29 -12.10
N ILE A 26 -6.07 -6.56 -12.67
CA ILE A 26 -5.31 -7.79 -12.43
C ILE A 26 -4.90 -7.86 -10.95
N TYR A 27 -4.35 -6.77 -10.39
CA TYR A 27 -3.99 -6.73 -8.97
C TYR A 27 -5.21 -6.98 -8.07
N ARG A 28 -6.37 -6.40 -8.40
CA ARG A 28 -7.61 -6.62 -7.64
C ARG A 28 -8.05 -8.08 -7.69
N GLN A 29 -7.93 -8.75 -8.84
CA GLN A 29 -8.26 -10.18 -8.94
C GLN A 29 -7.28 -11.03 -8.13
N VAL A 30 -5.98 -10.72 -8.22
CA VAL A 30 -4.90 -11.44 -7.52
C VAL A 30 -5.03 -11.33 -6.00
N PHE A 31 -5.28 -10.13 -5.47
CA PHE A 31 -5.35 -9.87 -4.03
C PHE A 31 -6.79 -9.86 -3.49
N ALA A 32 -7.72 -10.56 -4.14
CA ALA A 32 -9.11 -10.70 -3.68
C ALA A 32 -9.79 -9.36 -3.31
N GLY A 33 -9.61 -8.33 -4.15
CA GLY A 33 -10.15 -6.99 -3.93
C GLY A 33 -9.36 -6.15 -2.93
N PHE A 34 -8.15 -6.56 -2.54
CA PHE A 34 -7.33 -5.97 -1.48
C PHE A 34 -8.04 -5.96 -0.12
N ASP A 35 -8.72 -7.07 0.20
CA ASP A 35 -9.24 -7.30 1.54
C ASP A 35 -8.06 -7.74 2.45
N PRO A 36 -7.67 -6.92 3.46
CA PRO A 36 -6.56 -7.27 4.34
C PRO A 36 -6.80 -8.58 5.10
N VAL A 37 -8.05 -8.96 5.38
CA VAL A 37 -8.38 -10.22 6.06
C VAL A 37 -8.02 -11.41 5.17
N VAL A 38 -8.41 -11.35 3.89
CA VAL A 38 -8.14 -12.43 2.92
C VAL A 38 -6.67 -12.45 2.52
N VAL A 39 -6.05 -11.30 2.33
CA VAL A 39 -4.64 -11.22 1.92
C VAL A 39 -3.71 -11.66 3.06
N ALA A 40 -4.08 -11.43 4.32
CA ALA A 40 -3.30 -11.90 5.47
C ALA A 40 -3.26 -13.43 5.61
N THR A 41 -4.24 -14.13 5.04
CA THR A 41 -4.33 -15.61 5.06
C THR A 41 -3.67 -16.25 3.83
N PHE A 42 -2.91 -15.50 3.04
CA PHE A 42 -2.19 -16.08 1.90
C PHE A 42 -0.99 -16.88 2.40
N ASP A 43 -1.05 -18.18 2.17
CA ASP A 43 0.03 -19.12 2.47
C ASP A 43 1.06 -19.18 1.35
N ASN A 44 2.20 -19.83 1.62
CA ASN A 44 3.30 -19.96 0.65
C ASN A 44 2.84 -20.60 -0.67
N GLU A 45 1.95 -21.60 -0.63
CA GLU A 45 1.40 -22.22 -1.85
C GLU A 45 0.61 -21.22 -2.69
N LYS A 46 -0.15 -20.33 -2.04
CA LYS A 46 -0.87 -19.25 -2.73
C LYS A 46 0.13 -18.29 -3.35
N ILE A 47 1.16 -17.89 -2.61
CA ILE A 47 2.22 -17.00 -3.10
C ILE A 47 2.93 -17.60 -4.32
N GLU A 48 3.31 -18.87 -4.29
CA GLU A 48 3.88 -19.60 -5.42
C GLU A 48 2.93 -19.60 -6.61
N SER A 49 1.65 -19.93 -6.40
CA SER A 49 0.65 -19.93 -7.47
C SER A 49 0.50 -18.56 -8.14
N LEU A 50 0.62 -17.47 -7.36
CA LEU A 50 0.56 -16.10 -7.86
C LEU A 50 1.81 -15.70 -8.66
N MET A 51 2.98 -16.27 -8.36
CA MET A 51 4.20 -16.06 -9.15
C MET A 51 4.07 -16.67 -10.55
N TYR A 52 3.39 -17.81 -10.69
CA TYR A 52 3.20 -18.50 -11.97
C TYR A 52 2.12 -17.87 -12.87
N ILE A 53 1.37 -16.88 -12.39
CA ILE A 53 0.41 -16.15 -13.22
C ILE A 53 1.16 -15.40 -14.32
N LYS A 54 0.92 -15.80 -15.57
CA LYS A 54 1.44 -15.15 -16.78
C LYS A 54 1.14 -13.64 -16.70
N ASN A 55 2.19 -12.81 -16.74
CA ASN A 55 2.20 -11.35 -16.49
C ASN A 55 2.49 -10.90 -15.05
N SER A 56 3.02 -11.77 -14.18
CA SER A 56 3.40 -11.40 -12.82
C SER A 56 4.58 -10.43 -12.80
N VAL A 57 4.30 -9.13 -12.64
CA VAL A 57 5.26 -8.13 -12.14
C VAL A 57 5.54 -8.35 -10.63
N PHE A 58 5.27 -9.56 -10.14
CA PHE A 58 5.24 -9.90 -8.73
C PHE A 58 6.43 -10.79 -8.42
N HIS A 59 7.41 -10.21 -7.75
CA HIS A 59 8.49 -10.97 -7.13
C HIS A 59 8.03 -11.53 -5.78
N GLU A 60 8.56 -12.68 -5.39
CA GLU A 60 8.26 -13.35 -4.11
C GLU A 60 8.34 -12.38 -2.91
N GLY A 61 9.41 -11.59 -2.83
CA GLY A 61 9.59 -10.61 -1.75
C GLY A 61 8.51 -9.54 -1.69
N LYS A 62 7.94 -9.13 -2.83
CA LYS A 62 6.81 -8.19 -2.87
C LYS A 62 5.53 -8.86 -2.40
N LEU A 63 5.26 -10.08 -2.83
CA LEU A 63 4.07 -10.83 -2.39
C LEU A 63 4.11 -11.04 -0.88
N LEU A 64 5.23 -11.51 -0.34
CA LEU A 64 5.45 -11.65 1.09
C LEU A 64 5.32 -10.31 1.83
N GLY A 65 5.88 -9.23 1.27
CA GLY A 65 5.72 -7.88 1.80
C GLY A 65 4.26 -7.43 1.86
N ILE A 66 3.47 -7.67 0.81
CA ILE A 66 2.05 -7.33 0.75
C ILE A 66 1.24 -8.14 1.78
N VAL A 67 1.52 -9.44 1.92
CA VAL A 67 0.88 -10.30 2.92
C VAL A 67 1.23 -9.84 4.34
N ASN A 68 2.49 -9.50 4.59
CA ASN A 68 2.92 -8.93 5.86
C ASN A 68 2.24 -7.59 6.15
N ASN A 69 2.17 -6.70 5.15
CA ASN A 69 1.46 -5.43 5.28
C ASN A 69 -0.03 -5.63 5.56
N ALA A 70 -0.67 -6.67 5.00
CA ALA A 70 -2.06 -6.99 5.30
C ALA A 70 -2.24 -7.38 6.78
N LYS A 71 -1.35 -8.20 7.34
CA LYS A 71 -1.34 -8.56 8.76
C LYS A 71 -1.19 -7.33 9.65
N LEU A 72 -0.23 -6.45 9.34
CA LEU A 72 -0.01 -5.20 10.08
C LEU A 72 -1.19 -4.23 9.97
N VAL A 73 -1.91 -4.24 8.84
CA VAL A 73 -3.16 -3.47 8.71
C VAL A 73 -4.23 -4.00 9.65
N LEU A 74 -4.34 -5.33 9.83
CA LEU A 74 -5.28 -5.91 10.79
C LEU A 74 -4.91 -5.51 12.24
N GLU A 75 -3.63 -5.52 12.60
CA GLU A 75 -3.16 -5.02 13.90
C GLU A 75 -3.53 -3.54 14.11
N ILE A 76 -3.35 -2.69 13.09
CA ILE A 76 -3.77 -1.28 13.15
C ILE A 76 -5.29 -1.15 13.30
N VAL A 77 -6.06 -2.01 12.63
CA VAL A 77 -7.52 -2.03 12.75
C VAL A 77 -7.95 -2.42 14.16
N GLU A 78 -7.24 -3.34 14.82
CA GLU A 78 -7.48 -3.69 16.21
C GLU A 78 -7.11 -2.55 17.18
N GLU A 79 -5.98 -1.86 16.95
CA GLU A 79 -5.52 -0.77 17.82
C GLU A 79 -6.31 0.55 17.65
N PHE A 80 -6.59 0.95 16.41
CA PHE A 80 -7.14 2.26 16.05
C PHE A 80 -8.56 2.18 15.48
N GLY A 81 -9.14 0.98 15.40
CA GLY A 81 -10.47 0.72 14.83
C GLY A 81 -10.48 0.68 13.30
N SER A 82 -9.68 1.51 12.62
CA SER A 82 -9.55 1.45 11.17
C SER A 82 -8.22 2.03 10.65
N LEU A 83 -7.77 1.54 9.50
CA LEU A 83 -6.62 2.09 8.78
C LEU A 83 -6.85 3.57 8.36
N ASP A 84 -8.10 3.95 8.10
CA ASP A 84 -8.46 5.33 7.77
C ASP A 84 -8.24 6.24 8.98
N THR A 85 -8.80 5.90 10.13
CA THR A 85 -8.62 6.63 11.39
C THR A 85 -7.14 6.80 11.72
N TYR A 86 -6.36 5.73 11.58
CA TYR A 86 -4.92 5.76 11.76
C TYR A 86 -4.24 6.77 10.81
N MET A 87 -4.47 6.68 9.50
CA MET A 87 -3.85 7.59 8.52
C MET A 87 -4.28 9.06 8.70
N TRP A 88 -5.55 9.30 9.01
CA TRP A 88 -6.07 10.65 9.21
C TRP A 88 -5.59 11.29 10.51
N SER A 89 -5.24 10.50 11.52
CA SER A 89 -4.70 11.01 12.78
C SER A 89 -3.43 11.86 12.55
N PHE A 90 -2.57 11.47 11.60
CA PHE A 90 -1.33 12.19 11.27
C PHE A 90 -1.57 13.57 10.63
N VAL A 91 -2.74 13.80 10.04
CA VAL A 91 -3.12 15.07 9.41
C VAL A 91 -4.19 15.83 10.20
N GLY A 92 -4.54 15.35 11.41
CA GLY A 92 -5.56 15.97 12.25
C GLY A 92 -6.95 15.92 11.62
N TYR A 93 -7.27 14.83 10.90
CA TYR A 93 -8.56 14.61 10.25
C TYR A 93 -8.98 15.69 9.25
N LYS A 94 -8.02 16.48 8.73
CA LYS A 94 -8.27 17.55 7.75
C LYS A 94 -7.30 17.48 6.57
N PRO A 95 -7.80 17.61 5.33
CA PRO A 95 -6.93 17.57 4.16
C PRO A 95 -6.00 18.79 4.16
N ILE A 96 -4.73 18.56 3.82
CA ILE A 96 -3.74 19.62 3.71
C ILE A 96 -3.83 20.22 2.30
N VAL A 97 -4.44 21.39 2.18
CA VAL A 97 -4.58 22.10 0.91
C VAL A 97 -3.36 22.97 0.68
N ASN A 98 -2.49 22.53 -0.22
CA ASN A 98 -1.34 23.32 -0.65
C ASN A 98 -1.73 24.30 -1.76
N ARG A 99 -1.12 25.50 -1.78
CA ARG A 99 -1.36 26.54 -2.78
C ARG A 99 -0.18 26.68 -3.76
N TYR A 100 0.21 25.56 -4.37
CA TYR A 100 1.25 25.58 -5.42
C TYR A 100 0.66 26.10 -6.73
N ARG A 101 1.37 27.05 -7.37
CA ARG A 101 0.94 27.64 -8.64
C ARG A 101 1.48 26.87 -9.85
N TYR A 102 2.61 26.18 -9.68
CA TYR A 102 3.27 25.42 -10.74
C TYR A 102 3.64 24.01 -10.26
N PRO A 103 3.60 22.98 -11.14
CA PRO A 103 3.94 21.60 -10.77
C PRO A 103 5.34 21.45 -10.16
N ARG A 104 6.32 22.22 -10.65
CA ARG A 104 7.71 22.24 -10.14
C ARG A 104 7.85 22.70 -8.68
N GLN A 105 6.80 23.33 -8.12
CA GLN A 105 6.79 23.76 -6.72
C GLN A 105 6.31 22.67 -5.78
N VAL A 106 5.74 21.58 -6.31
CA VAL A 106 5.28 20.44 -5.51
C VAL A 106 6.52 19.69 -5.03
N PRO A 107 6.79 19.66 -3.72
CA PRO A 107 7.94 18.94 -3.20
C PRO A 107 7.70 17.42 -3.32
N ALA A 108 8.76 16.68 -3.64
CA ALA A 108 8.71 15.22 -3.69
C ALA A 108 8.54 14.58 -2.30
N LYS A 109 8.99 15.27 -1.25
CA LYS A 109 8.89 14.83 0.16
C LYS A 109 8.47 16.01 1.04
N ILE A 110 7.62 15.73 2.01
CA ILE A 110 7.21 16.68 3.04
C ILE A 110 7.48 16.10 4.43
N PRO A 111 7.79 16.92 5.45
CA PRO A 111 8.09 16.43 6.80
C PRO A 111 7.01 15.51 7.38
N LYS A 112 5.73 15.80 7.13
CA LYS A 112 4.62 14.95 7.57
C LYS A 112 4.65 13.55 6.95
N ALA A 113 5.00 13.46 5.66
CA ALA A 113 5.12 12.17 4.99
C ALA A 113 6.28 11.35 5.55
N GLU A 114 7.38 12.00 5.96
CA GLU A 114 8.49 11.31 6.63
C GLU A 114 8.10 10.76 8.00
N VAL A 115 7.28 11.49 8.77
CA VAL A 115 6.76 10.99 10.04
C VAL A 115 5.89 9.75 9.83
N ILE A 116 4.96 9.80 8.87
CA ILE A 116 4.11 8.66 8.53
C ILE A 116 4.95 7.46 8.08
N SER A 117 5.93 7.70 7.19
CA SER A 117 6.81 6.64 6.70
C SER A 117 7.64 6.00 7.82
N LYS A 118 8.18 6.81 8.74
CA LYS A 118 8.92 6.28 9.90
C LYS A 118 8.04 5.46 10.84
N ASP A 119 6.79 5.85 11.04
CA ASP A 119 5.87 5.08 11.90
C ASP A 119 5.50 3.73 11.24
N LEU A 120 5.17 3.75 9.95
CA LEU A 120 4.92 2.52 9.19
C LEU A 120 6.13 1.57 9.19
N LEU A 121 7.34 2.11 8.99
CA LEU A 121 8.56 1.30 9.05
C LEU A 121 8.79 0.70 10.45
N LYS A 122 8.52 1.46 11.53
CA LYS A 122 8.60 0.94 12.90
C LYS A 122 7.61 -0.20 13.16
N ARG A 123 6.42 -0.13 12.56
CA ARG A 123 5.41 -1.20 12.62
C ARG A 123 5.76 -2.40 11.74
N GLY A 124 6.80 -2.30 10.90
CA GLY A 124 7.29 -3.40 10.07
C GLY A 124 6.71 -3.45 8.65
N PHE A 125 6.06 -2.36 8.19
CA PHE A 125 5.61 -2.26 6.80
C PHE A 125 6.81 -2.28 5.85
N ARG A 126 6.63 -2.92 4.68
CA ARG A 126 7.66 -3.06 3.64
C ARG A 126 7.13 -2.74 2.25
#